data_AF-A0AA35Q2L5-F1
#
_entry.id   AF-A0AA35Q2L5-F1
#
_cell.length_a   1.000
_cell.length_b   1.000
_cell.length_c   1.000
_cell.angle_alpha   90.00
_cell.angle_beta   90.00
_cell.angle_gamma   90.00
#
_symmetry.space_group_name_H-M   'P 1'
#
loop_
_entity.id
_entity.type
_entity.pdbx_description
1 polymer ?
#
loop_
_entity_poly.entity_id
_entity_poly.type
_entity_poly.pdbx_seq_one_letter_code
_entity_poly.pdbx_strand_id
1 'polypeptide(L)'
;MTIADAQLERVLADVNLGDAVALVDDMADIPLKSQCCEWRISPVSYLQRTFKYALMLLAVMFDTGCLLSGSHALEYFVPGSCGPGSDWDFYVTAYKESVADIVNVLKACGVTWHAETTRIEEELLRNKYVVISGSKLSSLGSWIKHMTPEAATELIGQQAFEMVQLFNKTSSSRSMNFRFELASSGKLTMRVAGVSPTSELDYEDPFGRSFSILNGHIDTPDGRQKVQLIIGHHYSNIRGSQWAH
;
A
#
# COMPACT_ATOMS: atom_id res chain seq x y z
N MET A 1 -30.24 -17.09 16.22
CA MET A 1 -30.17 -15.63 16.22
C MET A 1 -31.57 -15.11 16.49
N THR A 2 -31.80 -14.57 17.68
CA THR A 2 -33.07 -13.96 18.07
C THR A 2 -33.16 -12.52 17.52
N ILE A 3 -34.35 -11.93 17.50
CA ILE A 3 -34.56 -10.53 17.07
C ILE A 3 -33.77 -9.56 17.98
N ALA A 4 -33.59 -9.90 19.25
CA ALA A 4 -32.82 -9.10 20.20
C ALA A 4 -31.32 -9.13 19.91
N ASP A 5 -30.78 -10.29 19.49
CA ASP A 5 -29.37 -10.44 19.10
C ASP A 5 -29.04 -9.51 17.93
N ALA A 6 -29.90 -9.51 16.90
CA ALA A 6 -29.72 -8.68 15.71
C ALA A 6 -29.85 -7.17 16.00
N GLN A 7 -30.62 -6.79 17.01
CA GLN A 7 -30.76 -5.39 17.42
C GLN A 7 -29.53 -4.91 18.20
N LEU A 8 -29.01 -5.74 19.11
CA LEU A 8 -27.81 -5.41 19.88
C LEU A 8 -26.58 -5.27 18.98
N GLU A 9 -26.40 -6.19 18.03
CA GLU A 9 -25.31 -6.10 17.04
C GLU A 9 -25.36 -4.81 16.22
N ARG A 10 -26.56 -4.36 15.81
CA ARG A 10 -26.73 -3.09 15.08
C ARG A 10 -26.34 -1.89 15.94
N VAL A 11 -26.82 -1.84 17.19
CA VAL A 11 -26.46 -0.74 18.10
C VAL A 11 -24.95 -0.69 18.33
N LEU A 12 -24.32 -1.84 18.57
CA LEU A 12 -22.88 -1.94 18.78
C LEU A 12 -22.05 -1.59 17.54
N ALA A 13 -22.60 -1.82 16.33
CA ALA A 13 -21.96 -1.43 15.08
C ALA A 13 -21.92 0.09 14.88
N ASP A 14 -22.87 0.84 15.45
CA ASP A 14 -23.03 2.28 15.22
C ASP A 14 -22.38 3.15 16.31
N VAL A 15 -21.97 2.56 17.44
CA VAL A 15 -21.31 3.29 18.53
C VAL A 15 -19.78 3.19 18.44
N ASN A 16 -19.11 4.22 18.98
CA ASN A 16 -17.66 4.17 19.11
C ASN A 16 -17.23 3.03 20.04
N LEU A 17 -15.98 2.59 19.90
CA LEU A 17 -15.46 1.40 20.57
C LEU A 17 -15.50 1.53 22.10
N GLY A 18 -15.28 2.74 22.64
CA GLY A 18 -15.33 3.00 24.08
C GLY A 18 -16.74 2.83 24.63
N ASP A 19 -17.72 3.43 23.96
CA ASP A 19 -19.13 3.33 24.32
C ASP A 19 -19.67 1.91 24.12
N ALA A 20 -19.18 1.18 23.11
CA ALA A 20 -19.51 -0.23 22.91
C ALA A 20 -19.08 -1.08 24.12
N VAL A 21 -17.84 -0.89 24.58
CA VAL A 21 -17.31 -1.60 25.76
C VAL A 21 -18.09 -1.21 27.02
N ALA A 22 -18.33 0.09 27.23
CA ALA A 22 -19.10 0.57 28.39
C ALA A 22 -20.54 0.02 28.39
N LEU A 23 -21.21 0.03 27.24
CA LEU A 23 -22.56 -0.51 27.10
C LEU A 23 -22.60 -2.00 27.42
N VAL A 24 -21.64 -2.76 26.91
CA VAL A 24 -21.48 -4.18 27.19
C VAL A 24 -21.24 -4.39 28.69
N ASP A 25 -20.33 -3.65 29.32
CA ASP A 25 -20.05 -3.71 30.76
C ASP A 25 -21.31 -3.43 31.60
N ASP A 26 -22.11 -2.44 31.18
CA ASP A 26 -23.50 -2.10 31.55
C ASP A 26 -24.48 -3.28 31.67
N MET A 27 -24.34 -4.28 30.79
CA MET A 27 -25.33 -5.35 30.63
C MET A 27 -25.16 -6.47 31.66
N ALA A 28 -26.30 -7.07 32.05
CA ALA A 28 -26.31 -8.31 32.81
C ALA A 28 -25.49 -9.41 32.10
N ASP A 29 -24.84 -10.28 32.89
CA ASP A 29 -23.90 -11.28 32.38
C ASP A 29 -24.64 -12.40 31.62
N ILE A 30 -24.90 -12.15 30.35
CA ILE A 30 -25.52 -13.08 29.41
C ILE A 30 -24.46 -13.54 28.39
N PRO A 31 -24.46 -14.81 27.95
CA PRO A 31 -23.47 -15.31 26.98
C PRO A 31 -23.37 -14.49 25.69
N LEU A 32 -24.46 -13.81 25.30
CA LEU A 32 -24.54 -12.91 24.15
C LEU A 32 -23.66 -11.65 24.31
N LYS A 33 -23.44 -11.19 25.55
CA LYS A 33 -22.61 -10.01 25.91
C LYS A 33 -21.17 -10.20 25.43
N SER A 34 -20.57 -11.34 25.78
CA SER A 34 -19.18 -11.66 25.39
C SER A 34 -19.05 -11.79 23.88
N GLN A 35 -20.00 -12.46 23.22
CA GLN A 35 -19.94 -12.69 21.78
C GLN A 35 -20.03 -11.40 20.96
N CYS A 36 -20.98 -10.51 21.28
CA CYS A 36 -21.13 -9.26 20.54
C CYS A 36 -19.97 -8.28 20.81
N CYS A 37 -19.44 -8.26 22.03
CA CYS A 37 -18.26 -7.48 22.37
C CYS A 37 -17.01 -7.99 21.64
N GLU A 38 -16.74 -9.30 21.70
CA GLU A 38 -15.61 -9.94 21.02
C GLU A 38 -15.63 -9.66 19.51
N TRP A 39 -16.80 -9.70 18.88
CA TRP A 39 -16.95 -9.31 17.49
C TRP A 39 -16.58 -7.84 17.24
N ARG A 40 -17.09 -6.92 18.06
CA ARG A 40 -16.90 -5.47 17.88
C ARG A 40 -15.46 -5.00 18.12
N ILE A 41 -14.77 -5.61 19.07
CA ILE A 41 -13.37 -5.30 19.43
C ILE A 41 -12.36 -6.13 18.62
N SER A 42 -12.81 -6.99 17.71
CA SER A 42 -11.93 -7.87 16.95
C SER A 42 -11.39 -7.14 15.70
N PRO A 43 -10.07 -6.88 15.61
CA PRO A 43 -9.49 -6.30 14.40
C PRO A 43 -9.61 -7.25 13.20
N VAL A 44 -9.65 -8.57 13.45
CA VAL A 44 -9.92 -9.58 12.42
C VAL A 44 -11.33 -9.38 11.86
N SER A 45 -12.32 -9.22 12.74
CA SER A 45 -13.73 -9.04 12.33
C SER A 45 -13.97 -7.73 11.59
N TYR A 46 -13.19 -6.71 11.90
CA TYR A 46 -13.20 -5.44 11.17
C TYR A 46 -12.59 -5.58 9.77
N LEU A 47 -11.35 -6.09 9.68
CA LEU A 47 -10.62 -6.19 8.42
C LEU A 47 -11.23 -7.20 7.44
N GLN A 48 -11.86 -8.29 7.93
CA GLN A 48 -12.45 -9.33 7.06
C GLN A 48 -13.61 -8.82 6.19
N ARG A 49 -14.19 -7.65 6.52
CA ARG A 49 -15.22 -7.00 5.69
C ARG A 49 -14.68 -6.58 4.33
N THR A 50 -13.37 -6.29 4.27
CA THR A 50 -12.68 -5.81 3.08
C THR A 50 -11.65 -6.81 2.56
N PHE A 51 -10.87 -7.41 3.46
CA PHE A 51 -9.71 -8.24 3.11
C PHE A 51 -10.00 -9.72 3.32
N LYS A 52 -9.87 -10.53 2.26
CA LYS A 52 -10.22 -11.97 2.27
C LYS A 52 -9.51 -12.78 3.36
N TYR A 53 -8.26 -12.45 3.68
CA TYR A 53 -7.42 -13.17 4.63
C TYR A 53 -6.95 -12.25 5.77
N ALA A 54 -7.91 -11.61 6.46
CA ALA A 54 -7.65 -10.62 7.50
C ALA A 54 -6.67 -11.07 8.61
N LEU A 55 -6.75 -12.32 9.07
CA LEU A 55 -5.83 -12.83 10.10
C LEU A 55 -4.38 -12.92 9.58
N MET A 56 -4.20 -13.34 8.33
CA MET A 56 -2.89 -13.38 7.68
C MET A 56 -2.34 -11.97 7.46
N LEU A 57 -3.19 -11.02 7.04
CA LEU A 57 -2.83 -9.61 6.93
C LEU A 57 -2.33 -9.05 8.26
N LEU A 58 -3.06 -9.28 9.36
CA LEU A 58 -2.65 -8.83 10.69
C LEU A 58 -1.33 -9.43 11.16
N ALA A 59 -1.11 -10.73 10.91
CA ALA A 59 0.14 -11.40 11.26
C ALA A 59 1.34 -10.78 10.52
N VAL A 60 1.21 -10.58 9.20
CA VAL A 60 2.28 -9.95 8.41
C VAL A 60 2.45 -8.47 8.79
N MET A 61 1.37 -7.74 9.07
CA MET A 61 1.47 -6.36 9.56
C MET A 61 2.28 -6.29 10.86
N PHE A 62 2.03 -7.21 11.80
CA PHE A 62 2.80 -7.32 13.02
C PHE A 62 4.29 -7.60 12.76
N ASP A 63 4.61 -8.60 11.94
CA ASP A 63 5.99 -9.02 11.66
C ASP A 63 6.82 -7.93 10.94
N THR A 64 6.16 -7.13 10.11
CA THR A 64 6.81 -6.07 9.30
C THR A 64 6.79 -4.69 9.95
N GLY A 65 6.12 -4.53 11.09
CA GLY A 65 5.85 -3.24 11.70
C GLY A 65 4.97 -2.33 10.84
N CYS A 66 4.06 -2.91 10.06
CA CYS A 66 3.13 -2.16 9.23
C CYS A 66 1.96 -1.61 10.05
N LEU A 67 1.60 -0.35 9.82
CA LEU A 67 0.52 0.34 10.52
C LEU A 67 -0.62 0.69 9.55
N LEU A 68 -1.86 0.45 9.96
CA LEU A 68 -3.03 1.01 9.29
C LEU A 68 -3.32 2.41 9.86
N SER A 69 -3.57 3.38 8.99
CA SER A 69 -3.89 4.76 9.37
C SER A 69 -5.07 5.30 8.55
N GLY A 70 -5.36 6.58 8.72
CA GLY A 70 -6.38 7.30 7.97
C GLY A 70 -7.80 6.96 8.39
N SER A 71 -8.75 7.29 7.52
CA SER A 71 -10.18 7.16 7.82
C SER A 71 -10.59 5.72 8.13
N HIS A 72 -10.06 4.73 7.41
CA HIS A 72 -10.32 3.32 7.70
C HIS A 72 -9.66 2.81 8.99
N ALA A 73 -8.58 3.43 9.48
CA ALA A 73 -8.11 3.12 10.85
C ALA A 73 -9.06 3.73 11.90
N LEU A 74 -9.52 4.96 11.67
CA LEU A 74 -10.41 5.65 12.60
C LEU A 74 -11.79 5.00 12.68
N GLU A 75 -12.33 4.50 11.57
CA GLU A 75 -13.61 3.80 11.48
C GLU A 75 -13.71 2.60 12.43
N TYR A 76 -12.59 1.92 12.71
CA TYR A 76 -12.53 0.86 13.72
C TYR A 76 -12.91 1.36 15.11
N PHE A 77 -12.45 2.55 15.49
CA PHE A 77 -12.72 3.18 16.77
C PHE A 77 -14.04 3.96 16.77
N VAL A 78 -14.35 4.63 15.68
CA VAL A 78 -15.47 5.58 15.53
C VAL A 78 -16.20 5.30 14.22
N PRO A 79 -17.27 4.49 14.22
CA PRO A 79 -18.05 4.19 13.02
C PRO A 79 -18.60 5.46 12.36
N GLY A 80 -18.65 5.47 11.03
CA GLY A 80 -19.06 6.64 10.23
C GLY A 80 -17.96 7.68 9.97
N SER A 81 -16.71 7.35 10.26
CA SER A 81 -15.52 8.15 9.94
C SER A 81 -15.07 8.01 8.48
N CYS A 82 -15.52 6.99 7.76
CA CYS A 82 -15.26 6.78 6.34
C CYS A 82 -16.30 7.45 5.43
N GLY A 83 -15.84 8.05 4.33
CA GLY A 83 -16.68 8.59 3.27
C GLY A 83 -16.48 7.88 1.92
N PRO A 84 -17.24 8.24 0.87
CA PRO A 84 -17.17 7.59 -0.44
C PRO A 84 -15.81 7.65 -1.15
N GLY A 85 -14.93 8.57 -0.73
CA GLY A 85 -13.57 8.73 -1.27
C GLY A 85 -12.47 8.35 -0.27
N SER A 86 -12.81 7.59 0.78
CA SER A 86 -11.85 7.12 1.76
C SER A 86 -10.91 6.06 1.16
N ASP A 87 -9.62 6.18 1.48
CA ASP A 87 -8.56 5.28 1.04
C ASP A 87 -8.03 4.45 2.23
N TRP A 88 -7.57 3.23 1.96
CA TRP A 88 -6.87 2.39 2.95
C TRP A 88 -5.38 2.73 2.97
N ASP A 89 -4.89 3.29 4.07
CA ASP A 89 -3.50 3.73 4.20
C ASP A 89 -2.68 2.77 5.07
N PHE A 90 -1.80 2.00 4.43
CA PHE A 90 -0.84 1.13 5.10
C PHE A 90 0.54 1.80 5.12
N TYR A 91 1.17 1.90 6.28
CA TYR A 91 2.53 2.41 6.43
C TYR A 91 3.47 1.25 6.72
N VAL A 92 4.58 1.13 5.99
CA VAL A 92 5.58 0.09 6.22
C VAL A 92 6.97 0.71 6.24
N THR A 93 7.88 0.12 7.00
CA THR A 93 9.29 0.49 6.98
C THR A 93 9.93 0.16 5.62
N ALA A 94 10.90 0.95 5.16
CA ALA A 94 11.59 0.74 3.88
C ALA A 94 12.59 -0.44 3.88
N TYR A 95 12.42 -1.42 4.77
CA TYR A 95 13.10 -2.70 4.64
C TYR A 95 12.46 -3.46 3.48
N LYS A 96 13.29 -3.97 2.57
CA LYS A 96 12.82 -4.54 1.29
C LYS A 96 11.95 -5.76 1.51
N GLU A 97 12.33 -6.57 2.48
CA GLU A 97 11.64 -7.76 2.94
C GLU A 97 10.25 -7.37 3.47
N SER A 98 10.18 -6.37 4.36
CA SER A 98 8.91 -5.86 4.91
C SER A 98 7.97 -5.31 3.83
N VAL A 99 8.50 -4.56 2.87
CA VAL A 99 7.71 -4.05 1.74
C VAL A 99 7.18 -5.21 0.89
N ALA A 100 8.04 -6.18 0.55
CA ALA A 100 7.66 -7.33 -0.26
C ALA A 100 6.58 -8.17 0.42
N ASP A 101 6.73 -8.44 1.71
CA ASP A 101 5.78 -9.22 2.51
C ASP A 101 4.40 -8.53 2.56
N ILE A 102 4.36 -7.21 2.76
CA ILE A 102 3.10 -6.45 2.78
C ILE A 102 2.45 -6.37 1.39
N VAL A 103 3.23 -6.15 0.33
CA VAL A 103 2.72 -6.16 -1.04
C VAL A 103 2.09 -7.51 -1.38
N ASN A 104 2.77 -8.60 -1.01
CA ASN A 104 2.32 -9.96 -1.27
C ASN A 104 1.08 -10.34 -0.46
N VAL A 105 1.04 -10.01 0.85
CA VAL A 105 -0.12 -10.34 1.69
C VAL A 105 -1.36 -9.55 1.28
N LEU A 106 -1.21 -8.27 0.92
CA LEU A 106 -2.31 -7.44 0.42
C LEU A 106 -2.81 -7.95 -0.93
N LYS A 107 -1.91 -8.37 -1.83
CA LYS A 107 -2.27 -9.04 -3.08
C LYS A 107 -3.07 -10.32 -2.83
N ALA A 108 -2.62 -11.15 -1.90
CA ALA A 108 -3.35 -12.35 -1.49
C ALA A 108 -4.74 -12.02 -0.89
N CYS A 109 -4.86 -10.89 -0.20
CA CYS A 109 -6.12 -10.40 0.36
C CYS A 109 -7.09 -9.80 -0.67
N GLY A 110 -6.69 -9.67 -1.94
CA GLY A 110 -7.52 -9.17 -3.03
C GLY A 110 -7.12 -7.78 -3.55
N VAL A 111 -6.06 -7.17 -3.02
CA VAL A 111 -5.57 -5.88 -3.53
C VAL A 111 -4.90 -6.08 -4.88
N THR A 112 -5.34 -5.32 -5.87
CA THR A 112 -4.70 -5.22 -7.17
C THR A 112 -3.89 -3.93 -7.21
N TRP A 113 -2.57 -4.05 -7.25
CA TRP A 113 -1.67 -2.91 -7.31
C TRP A 113 -1.68 -2.26 -8.69
N HIS A 114 -1.80 -0.94 -8.72
CA HIS A 114 -1.48 -0.12 -9.89
C HIS A 114 0.02 0.05 -9.91
N ALA A 115 0.74 -0.88 -10.54
CA ALA A 115 2.15 -0.66 -10.76
C ALA A 115 2.27 0.57 -11.68
N GLU A 116 3.00 1.61 -11.26
CA GLU A 116 3.40 2.72 -12.16
C GLU A 116 4.00 2.16 -13.45
N THR A 117 4.61 0.99 -13.35
CA THR A 117 5.15 0.23 -14.46
C THR A 117 4.10 -0.32 -15.42
N THR A 118 2.90 -0.70 -14.97
CA THR A 118 1.79 -1.06 -15.87
C THR A 118 1.35 0.14 -16.69
N ARG A 119 1.26 1.34 -16.09
CA ARG A 119 0.97 2.57 -16.84
C ARG A 119 2.08 2.86 -17.85
N ILE A 120 3.34 2.77 -17.43
CA ILE A 120 4.51 2.95 -18.30
C ILE A 120 4.48 1.96 -19.46
N GLU A 121 4.15 0.71 -19.20
CA GLU A 121 4.02 -0.37 -20.19
C GLU A 121 2.88 -0.11 -21.16
N GLU A 122 1.70 0.24 -20.67
CA GLU A 122 0.56 0.59 -21.51
C GLU A 122 0.85 1.81 -22.40
N GLU A 123 1.50 2.83 -21.85
CA GLU A 123 1.88 4.04 -22.59
C GLU A 123 2.93 3.70 -23.67
N LEU A 124 3.95 2.91 -23.31
CA LEU A 124 4.96 2.44 -24.24
C LEU A 124 4.34 1.59 -25.36
N LEU A 125 3.42 0.69 -25.05
CA LEU A 125 2.78 -0.19 -26.03
C LEU A 125 1.89 0.59 -26.99
N ARG A 126 1.13 1.56 -26.46
CA ARG A 126 0.17 2.40 -27.19
C ARG A 126 0.87 3.44 -28.07
N ASN A 127 1.82 4.17 -27.51
CA ASN A 127 2.46 5.32 -28.17
C ASN A 127 3.79 4.95 -28.85
N LYS A 128 4.29 3.72 -28.63
CA LYS A 128 5.65 3.28 -29.00
C LYS A 128 6.77 4.03 -28.30
N TYR A 129 6.44 4.95 -27.39
CA TYR A 129 7.39 5.63 -26.54
C TYR A 129 6.75 6.01 -25.19
N VAL A 130 7.59 6.23 -24.19
CA VAL A 130 7.21 6.77 -22.87
C VAL A 130 8.31 7.70 -22.38
N VAL A 131 7.95 8.76 -21.64
CA VAL A 131 8.92 9.67 -21.01
C VAL A 131 8.86 9.49 -19.50
N ILE A 132 10.00 9.20 -18.89
CA ILE A 132 10.12 8.91 -17.46
C ILE A 132 11.28 9.72 -16.88
N SER A 133 11.11 10.27 -15.68
CA SER A 133 12.17 10.99 -14.98
C SER A 133 13.27 10.06 -14.47
N GLY A 134 14.49 10.57 -14.42
CA GLY A 134 15.64 9.88 -13.84
C GLY A 134 15.47 9.58 -12.35
N SER A 135 14.69 10.39 -11.64
CA SER A 135 14.31 10.12 -10.25
C SER A 135 13.48 8.85 -10.14
N LYS A 136 12.41 8.71 -10.94
CA LYS A 136 11.57 7.51 -10.98
C LYS A 136 12.35 6.26 -11.36
N LEU A 137 13.21 6.34 -12.37
CA LEU A 137 14.08 5.22 -12.77
C LEU A 137 15.08 4.83 -11.68
N SER A 138 15.66 5.82 -10.98
CA SER A 138 16.55 5.57 -9.84
C SER A 138 15.83 4.89 -8.68
N SER A 139 14.60 5.32 -8.40
CA SER A 139 13.76 4.73 -7.36
C SER A 139 13.44 3.27 -7.70
N LEU A 140 12.93 2.99 -8.91
CA LEU A 140 12.69 1.62 -9.37
C LEU A 140 13.97 0.76 -9.30
N GLY A 141 15.11 1.30 -9.72
CA GLY A 141 16.41 0.63 -9.63
C GLY A 141 16.83 0.29 -8.21
N SER A 142 16.52 1.15 -7.24
CA SER A 142 16.85 0.91 -5.84
C SER A 142 16.07 -0.28 -5.26
N TRP A 143 14.83 -0.50 -5.70
CA TRP A 143 13.98 -1.59 -5.25
C TRP A 143 14.57 -2.93 -5.70
N ILE A 144 14.88 -3.05 -6.99
CA ILE A 144 15.33 -4.30 -7.61
C ILE A 144 16.83 -4.58 -7.45
N LYS A 145 17.62 -3.66 -6.88
CA LYS A 145 19.11 -3.73 -6.83
C LYS A 145 19.69 -5.05 -6.32
N HIS A 146 18.96 -5.77 -5.47
CA HIS A 146 19.41 -7.03 -4.84
C HIS A 146 18.48 -8.20 -5.13
N MET A 147 17.55 -8.03 -6.09
CA MET A 147 16.63 -9.08 -6.51
C MET A 147 17.23 -9.85 -7.69
N THR A 148 16.84 -11.11 -7.85
CA THR A 148 17.11 -11.83 -9.10
C THR A 148 16.30 -11.18 -10.24
N PRO A 149 16.72 -11.34 -11.51
CA PRO A 149 15.97 -10.82 -12.65
C PRO A 149 14.50 -11.27 -12.67
N GLU A 150 14.23 -12.50 -12.26
CA GLU A 150 12.89 -13.09 -12.22
C GLU A 150 12.02 -12.37 -11.17
N ALA A 151 12.51 -12.24 -9.93
CA ALA A 151 11.78 -11.56 -8.85
C ALA A 151 11.61 -10.06 -9.14
N ALA A 152 12.61 -9.43 -9.74
CA ALA A 152 12.52 -8.04 -10.17
C ALA A 152 11.44 -7.85 -11.25
N THR A 153 11.42 -8.73 -12.26
CA THR A 153 10.42 -8.71 -13.34
C THR A 153 9.01 -8.97 -12.81
N GLU A 154 8.86 -9.87 -11.84
CA GLU A 154 7.57 -10.10 -11.19
C GLU A 154 7.09 -8.87 -10.41
N LEU A 155 8.01 -8.16 -9.74
CA LEU A 155 7.67 -7.00 -8.92
C LEU A 155 7.33 -5.76 -9.75
N ILE A 156 8.15 -5.44 -10.75
CA ILE A 156 8.04 -4.18 -11.49
C ILE A 156 7.65 -4.36 -12.96
N GLY A 157 7.53 -5.58 -13.48
CA GLY A 157 7.23 -5.82 -14.90
C GLY A 157 8.48 -5.82 -15.78
N GLN A 158 8.40 -6.54 -16.91
CA GLN A 158 9.53 -6.81 -17.80
C GLN A 158 10.06 -5.53 -18.45
N GLN A 159 9.17 -4.70 -18.99
CA GLN A 159 9.58 -3.52 -19.73
C GLN A 159 10.18 -2.47 -18.79
N ALA A 160 9.62 -2.29 -17.59
CA ALA A 160 10.19 -1.40 -16.60
C ALA A 160 11.54 -1.90 -16.08
N PHE A 161 11.71 -3.21 -15.90
CA PHE A 161 13.00 -3.81 -15.58
C PHE A 161 14.06 -3.50 -16.64
N GLU A 162 13.73 -3.65 -17.93
CA GLU A 162 14.62 -3.31 -19.04
C GLU A 162 14.97 -1.81 -19.09
N MET A 163 14.00 -0.92 -18.83
CA MET A 163 14.23 0.53 -18.75
C MET A 163 15.24 0.87 -17.65
N VAL A 164 15.09 0.27 -16.48
CA VAL A 164 15.99 0.47 -15.35
C VAL A 164 17.38 -0.06 -15.66
N GLN A 165 17.50 -1.21 -16.33
CA GLN A 165 18.80 -1.73 -16.77
C GLN A 165 19.50 -0.80 -17.77
N LEU A 166 18.76 -0.25 -18.75
CA LEU A 166 19.29 0.73 -19.70
C LEU A 166 19.73 2.01 -19.00
N PHE A 167 18.91 2.53 -18.10
CA PHE A 167 19.24 3.69 -17.29
C PHE A 167 20.52 3.47 -16.47
N ASN A 168 20.62 2.35 -15.75
CA ASN A 168 21.79 2.05 -14.90
C ASN A 168 23.11 1.87 -15.69
N LYS A 169 23.04 1.48 -16.98
CA LYS A 169 24.20 1.40 -17.88
C LYS A 169 24.68 2.78 -18.35
N THR A 170 23.84 3.80 -18.21
CA THR A 170 24.11 5.13 -18.70
C THR A 170 24.46 6.00 -17.49
N SER A 171 25.67 6.57 -17.45
CA SER A 171 26.13 7.44 -16.33
C SER A 171 25.41 8.80 -16.29
N SER A 172 24.09 8.82 -16.47
CA SER A 172 23.27 10.00 -16.68
C SER A 172 22.72 10.56 -15.37
N SER A 173 22.49 11.88 -15.35
CA SER A 173 21.98 12.59 -14.18
C SER A 173 20.55 12.15 -13.81
N ARG A 174 20.28 12.06 -12.50
CA ARG A 174 18.94 11.77 -11.95
C ARG A 174 17.91 12.87 -12.24
N SER A 175 18.34 14.08 -12.57
CA SER A 175 17.48 15.25 -12.83
C SER A 175 16.95 15.35 -14.26
N MET A 176 17.31 14.42 -15.14
CA MET A 176 16.89 14.42 -16.54
C MET A 176 15.67 13.54 -16.77
N ASN A 177 14.86 13.87 -17.76
CA ASN A 177 13.84 12.99 -18.31
C ASN A 177 14.45 12.13 -19.42
N PHE A 178 14.01 10.88 -19.49
CA PHE A 178 14.45 9.90 -20.45
C PHE A 178 13.25 9.44 -21.26
N ARG A 179 13.40 9.48 -22.59
CA ARG A 179 12.43 8.91 -23.52
C ARG A 179 12.90 7.50 -23.87
N PHE A 180 12.03 6.54 -23.59
CA PHE A 180 12.19 5.17 -24.04
C PHE A 180 11.33 4.95 -25.27
N GLU A 181 11.89 4.35 -26.31
CA GLU A 181 11.19 4.01 -27.54
C GLU A 181 11.26 2.50 -27.79
N LEU A 182 10.12 1.91 -28.08
CA LEU A 182 9.99 0.49 -28.42
C LEU A 182 10.05 0.34 -29.94
N ALA A 183 11.16 -0.20 -30.44
CA ALA A 183 11.31 -0.50 -31.86
C ALA A 183 10.34 -1.61 -32.29
N SER A 184 10.04 -1.69 -33.59
CA SER A 184 9.23 -2.78 -34.17
C SER A 184 9.84 -4.17 -33.98
N SER A 185 11.14 -4.25 -33.69
CA SER A 185 11.83 -5.49 -33.28
C SER A 185 11.59 -5.90 -31.82
N GLY A 186 10.83 -5.11 -31.05
CA GLY A 186 10.64 -5.29 -29.60
C GLY A 186 11.81 -4.76 -28.76
N LYS A 187 12.87 -4.24 -29.38
CA LYS A 187 14.03 -3.71 -28.67
C LYS A 187 13.75 -2.32 -28.11
N LEU A 188 14.01 -2.13 -26.82
CA LEU A 188 13.94 -0.82 -26.17
C LEU A 188 15.19 0.01 -26.44
N THR A 189 15.01 1.31 -26.70
CA THR A 189 16.11 2.29 -26.79
C THR A 189 15.83 3.48 -25.89
N MET A 190 16.87 4.12 -25.39
CA MET A 190 16.77 5.25 -24.45
C MET A 190 17.46 6.49 -25.04
N ARG A 191 16.83 7.65 -24.89
CA ARG A 191 17.39 8.96 -25.23
C ARG A 191 17.06 9.98 -24.14
N VAL A 192 17.90 10.98 -23.95
CA VAL A 192 17.62 12.10 -23.03
C VAL A 192 16.54 12.98 -23.66
N ALA A 193 15.46 13.23 -22.92
CA ALA A 193 14.29 14.00 -23.35
C ALA A 193 14.28 15.46 -22.85
N GLY A 194 15.22 15.83 -21.97
CA GLY A 194 15.35 17.19 -21.41
C GLY A 194 15.39 17.19 -19.88
N VAL A 195 15.23 18.37 -19.28
CA VAL A 195 15.15 18.58 -17.83
C VAL A 195 13.68 18.62 -17.41
N SER A 196 13.31 17.96 -16.31
CA SER A 196 11.93 18.00 -15.83
C SER A 196 11.65 19.30 -15.08
N PRO A 197 10.55 20.03 -15.37
CA PRO A 197 9.85 20.76 -14.33
C PRO A 197 9.25 19.72 -13.38
N THR A 198 9.44 19.90 -12.08
CA THR A 198 8.85 19.07 -11.02
C THR A 198 7.33 19.07 -11.18
N SER A 199 6.70 17.92 -11.44
CA SER A 199 5.24 17.83 -11.55
C SER A 199 4.62 17.65 -10.16
N GLU A 200 3.63 18.48 -9.84
CA GLU A 200 2.93 18.67 -8.55
C GLU A 200 2.21 17.43 -7.96
N LEU A 201 2.34 16.24 -8.54
CA LEU A 201 1.69 15.01 -8.06
C LEU A 201 2.63 14.02 -7.35
N ASP A 202 3.92 14.35 -7.28
CA ASP A 202 4.85 13.64 -6.40
C ASP A 202 4.69 14.27 -5.00
N TYR A 203 4.14 13.54 -4.03
CA TYR A 203 4.26 13.96 -2.63
C TYR A 203 5.74 13.91 -2.26
N GLU A 204 6.40 15.04 -2.40
CA GLU A 204 7.76 15.25 -1.91
C GLU A 204 7.68 15.35 -0.39
N ASP A 205 8.43 14.49 0.31
CA ASP A 205 8.71 14.75 1.72
C ASP A 205 9.39 16.14 1.85
N PRO A 206 9.55 16.70 3.07
CA PRO A 206 10.25 17.97 3.28
C PRO A 206 11.70 18.02 2.73
N PHE A 207 12.20 16.93 2.15
CA PHE A 207 13.53 16.76 1.58
C PHE A 207 13.52 16.49 0.06
N GLY A 208 12.39 16.63 -0.65
CA GLY A 208 12.34 16.68 -2.12
C GLY A 208 12.59 15.33 -2.83
N ARG A 209 12.12 14.20 -2.26
CA ARG A 209 12.40 12.85 -2.82
C ARG A 209 11.15 12.17 -3.37
N SER A 210 11.22 11.69 -4.62
CA SER A 210 10.12 11.06 -5.34
C SER A 210 9.95 9.56 -5.00
N PHE A 211 8.72 9.21 -4.58
CA PHE A 211 8.10 7.89 -4.38
C PHE A 211 8.32 7.12 -3.07
N SER A 212 7.35 7.30 -2.17
CA SER A 212 7.10 6.50 -0.96
C SER A 212 5.71 5.83 -0.99
N ILE A 213 4.93 5.79 -2.09
CA ILE A 213 3.55 5.28 -2.06
C ILE A 213 3.25 4.35 -3.25
N LEU A 214 2.89 3.09 -3.00
CA LEU A 214 2.24 2.21 -3.99
C LEU A 214 0.73 2.39 -3.92
N ASN A 215 0.10 2.58 -5.07
CA ASN A 215 -1.35 2.69 -5.17
C ASN A 215 -1.93 1.38 -5.70
N GLY A 216 -3.07 0.99 -5.17
CA GLY A 216 -3.83 -0.18 -5.59
C GLY A 216 -5.31 0.04 -5.37
N HIS A 217 -6.09 -0.99 -5.66
CA HIS A 217 -7.52 -1.02 -5.38
C HIS A 217 -7.93 -2.40 -4.90
N ILE A 218 -9.05 -2.47 -4.20
CA ILE A 218 -9.71 -3.70 -3.83
C ILE A 218 -11.20 -3.58 -4.16
N ASP A 219 -11.77 -4.64 -4.74
CA ASP A 219 -13.20 -4.71 -5.00
C ASP A 219 -13.89 -5.32 -3.79
N THR A 220 -14.74 -4.53 -3.11
CA THR A 220 -15.54 -4.97 -1.96
C THR A 220 -17.02 -5.04 -2.35
N PRO A 221 -17.88 -5.65 -1.51
CA PRO A 221 -19.33 -5.61 -1.72
C PRO A 221 -19.90 -4.17 -1.81
N ASP A 222 -19.24 -3.21 -1.16
CA ASP A 222 -19.63 -1.79 -1.14
C ASP A 222 -19.04 -0.99 -2.31
N GLY A 223 -18.24 -1.62 -3.16
CA GLY A 223 -17.64 -1.03 -4.35
C GLY A 223 -16.12 -1.09 -4.36
N ARG A 224 -15.54 -0.46 -5.38
CA ARG A 224 -14.09 -0.41 -5.55
C ARG A 224 -13.50 0.65 -4.64
N GLN A 225 -12.61 0.24 -3.74
CA GLN A 225 -11.93 1.10 -2.78
C GLN A 225 -10.45 1.22 -3.12
N LYS A 226 -9.84 2.37 -2.84
CA LYS A 226 -8.42 2.62 -3.10
C LYS A 226 -7.57 2.17 -1.91
N VAL A 227 -6.39 1.64 -2.21
CA VAL A 227 -5.41 1.14 -1.23
C VAL A 227 -4.08 1.82 -1.50
N GLN A 228 -3.42 2.31 -0.46
CA GLN A 228 -2.11 2.93 -0.52
C GLN A 228 -1.15 2.20 0.42
N LEU A 229 0.02 1.80 -0.08
CA LEU A 229 1.14 1.35 0.74
C LEU A 229 2.22 2.42 0.77
N ILE A 230 2.35 3.08 1.91
CA ILE A 230 3.25 4.17 2.20
C ILE A 230 4.54 3.61 2.83
N ILE A 231 5.62 3.64 2.07
CA ILE A 231 6.93 3.09 2.41
C ILE A 231 7.80 4.20 3.03
N GLY A 232 8.00 4.13 4.33
CA GLY A 232 8.80 5.08 5.10
C GLY A 232 10.30 4.79 4.97
N HIS A 233 11.09 5.75 4.49
CA HIS A 233 12.55 5.58 4.37
C HIS A 233 13.27 5.56 5.73
N HIS A 234 14.35 4.77 5.77
CA HIS A 234 15.33 4.66 6.86
C HIS A 234 15.64 6.00 7.55
N TYR A 235 15.32 6.11 8.84
CA TYR A 235 16.03 7.02 9.73
C TYR A 235 17.43 6.46 9.96
N SER A 236 18.44 6.95 9.25
CA SER A 236 19.84 6.54 9.48
C SER A 236 20.47 7.20 10.72
N ASN A 237 19.72 7.91 11.56
CA ASN A 237 20.25 8.61 12.73
C ASN A 237 19.46 8.44 14.03
N ILE A 238 18.43 7.60 14.07
CA ILE A 238 17.83 7.21 15.35
C ILE A 238 18.52 5.92 15.78
N ARG A 239 19.55 6.05 16.64
CA ARG A 239 19.98 4.93 17.48
C ARG A 239 18.77 4.54 18.31
N GLY A 240 18.07 3.48 17.89
CA GLY A 240 17.13 2.78 18.75
C GLY A 240 17.89 2.42 20.01
N SER A 241 17.57 3.11 21.10
CA SER A 241 18.04 2.76 22.43
C SER A 241 17.76 1.28 22.64
N GLN A 242 18.81 0.54 22.92
CA GLN A 242 18.75 -0.82 23.44
C GLN A 242 17.68 -0.88 24.53
N TRP A 243 16.59 -1.59 24.25
CA TRP A 243 15.69 -2.06 25.30
C TRP A 243 16.22 -3.43 25.75
N ALA A 244 16.89 -3.38 26.90
CA ALA A 244 17.08 -4.39 27.94
C ALA A 244 16.93 -5.89 27.58
N HIS A 245 18.03 -6.62 27.75
CA HIS A 245 18.06 -7.80 28.61
C HIS A 245 19.09 -7.59 29.71
#